data_AF-A0A8R1DUD7-F1
#
_entry.id   AF-A0A8R1DUD7-F1
#
_cell.length_a   1.000
_cell.length_b   1.000
_cell.length_c   1.000
_cell.angle_alpha   90.00
_cell.angle_beta   90.00
_cell.angle_gamma   90.00
#
_symmetry.space_group_name_H-M   'P 1'
#
loop_
_entity.id
_entity.type
_entity.pdbx_description
1 polymer ?
#
loop_
_entity_poly.entity_id
_entity_poly.type
_entity_poly.pdbx_seq_one_letter_code
_entity_poly.pdbx_strand_id
1 'polypeptide(L)'
;MLRFIVTFQLILLLLFFVKNSSEDDGKCTIKPYEAKGDKSPGSNGYVIEINGTSAKSMDTSRGFIPGEIYKVSIRGWRTQHTVKTFRGFVISSLFEDNTSAGTWQVVKGHGDARTSPGCRRSGVSHSNLKSKTSVHMMWKAPEVSTGCVMFRASVIETKYVWFTEAEGLTVKFCVRKGSQILKPIDDPSATCCACDTAQYELEFTGIWSKNTHPKDYPTLEHLTHFTDMLGSSHSSNYSLWTIGGISTDGMKEIAEWGNTYKAEAEAKAKASEVRSLMKVKGLWFPDVQGTTKSQFFVNKYHHFVSLATMFGPSPDWCVGLSSVNLCLPDCSWADERTFDLQPFDAGTDSGPTYMSPNLPTEPREPIHWITTRLNAQSPFYNERSDTIPTLARVTLRRKNVTSSECKSDDVYKAEAHNITNTSEDEEYKDRRECMMTQWEPWSLCSATCGKGIRIRSRVYVFPIKAQVFQCHRQTTEKQFCNAKINECAGEFNVFENGQI
;
A
#
# COMPACT_ATOMS: atom_id res chain seq x y z
N MET A 1 40.35 46.56 -20.30
CA MET A 1 40.64 45.60 -19.22
C MET A 1 40.18 46.03 -17.81
N LEU A 2 39.60 47.23 -17.62
CA LEU A 2 39.06 47.67 -16.31
C LEU A 2 37.53 47.60 -16.17
N ARG A 3 36.78 47.37 -17.26
CA ARG A 3 35.30 47.27 -17.24
C ARG A 3 34.74 45.86 -17.00
N PHE A 4 35.58 44.82 -17.05
CA PHE A 4 35.19 43.43 -16.83
C PHE A 4 35.31 42.97 -15.36
N ILE A 5 36.10 43.68 -14.55
CA ILE A 5 36.32 43.32 -13.13
C ILE A 5 35.17 43.83 -12.25
N VAL A 6 34.54 44.96 -12.63
CA VAL A 6 33.45 45.58 -11.87
C VAL A 6 32.12 44.84 -12.03
N THR A 7 31.86 44.23 -13.19
CA THR A 7 30.66 43.40 -13.43
C THR A 7 30.74 42.04 -12.72
N PHE A 8 31.93 41.47 -12.56
CA PHE A 8 32.12 40.19 -11.85
C PHE A 8 31.95 40.35 -10.33
N GLN A 9 32.37 41.48 -9.76
CA GLN A 9 32.14 41.76 -8.33
C GLN A 9 30.68 42.09 -7.99
N LEU A 10 29.91 42.70 -8.89
CA LEU A 10 28.47 42.93 -8.67
C LEU A 10 27.63 41.65 -8.75
N ILE A 11 28.02 40.68 -9.59
CA ILE A 11 27.34 39.37 -9.67
C ILE A 11 27.70 38.49 -8.47
N LEU A 12 28.94 38.57 -7.96
CA LEU A 12 29.34 37.87 -6.72
C LEU A 12 28.63 38.44 -5.47
N LEU A 13 28.36 39.75 -5.44
CA LEU A 13 27.60 40.41 -4.36
C LEU A 13 26.08 40.15 -4.45
N LEU A 14 25.54 39.89 -5.64
CA LEU A 14 24.15 39.43 -5.83
C LEU A 14 23.96 37.94 -5.54
N LEU A 15 25.01 37.12 -5.64
CA LEU A 15 25.02 35.72 -5.20
C LEU A 15 25.20 35.56 -3.68
N PHE A 16 25.61 36.61 -2.96
CA PHE A 16 25.66 36.62 -1.50
C PHE A 16 24.34 37.00 -0.81
N PHE A 17 23.30 37.38 -1.56
CA PHE A 17 21.95 37.65 -1.04
C PHE A 17 20.89 36.62 -1.40
N VAL A 18 21.26 35.50 -2.03
CA VAL A 18 20.45 34.27 -1.95
C VAL A 18 21.04 33.44 -0.82
N LYS A 19 20.76 33.88 0.41
CA LYS A 19 20.72 32.95 1.54
C LYS A 19 19.70 31.90 1.13
N ASN A 20 20.21 30.72 0.76
CA ASN A 20 19.51 29.48 0.96
C ASN A 20 18.74 29.61 2.28
N SER A 21 17.41 29.65 2.23
CA SER A 21 16.62 29.11 3.30
C SER A 21 16.84 27.61 3.26
N SER A 22 18.05 27.20 3.68
CA SER A 22 18.28 25.86 4.17
C SER A 22 17.19 25.62 5.19
N GLU A 23 16.41 24.57 4.94
CA GLU A 23 15.46 23.98 5.87
C GLU A 23 15.99 24.11 7.29
N ASP A 24 15.36 25.00 8.06
CA ASP A 24 15.25 24.80 9.49
C ASP A 24 14.27 23.63 9.66
N ASP A 25 14.77 22.41 9.50
CA ASP A 25 14.08 21.17 9.91
C ASP A 25 14.15 21.05 11.45
N GLY A 26 13.69 22.11 12.12
CA GLY A 26 14.14 22.42 13.47
C GLY A 26 13.03 22.91 14.37
N LYS A 27 12.10 22.02 14.70
CA LYS A 27 11.07 22.18 15.76
C LYS A 27 9.81 22.97 15.33
N CYS A 28 8.66 22.28 15.42
CA CYS A 28 7.34 22.87 15.19
C CYS A 28 7.10 24.07 16.13
N THR A 29 6.87 25.25 15.56
CA THR A 29 6.59 26.49 16.28
C THR A 29 5.11 26.88 16.19
N ILE A 30 4.48 27.04 17.35
CA ILE A 30 3.07 27.46 17.47
C ILE A 30 2.90 28.96 17.68
N LYS A 31 3.98 29.75 17.57
CA LYS A 31 3.88 31.21 17.59
C LYS A 31 3.19 31.68 16.31
N PRO A 32 2.05 32.39 16.40
CA PRO A 32 1.41 32.93 15.22
C PRO A 32 2.30 33.99 14.55
N TYR A 33 2.40 33.97 13.22
CA TYR A 33 3.28 34.84 12.45
C TYR A 33 2.96 36.34 12.66
N GLU A 34 1.69 36.66 12.85
CA GLU A 34 1.15 38.01 12.98
C GLU A 34 1.23 38.55 14.42
N ALA A 35 1.63 37.72 15.38
CA ALA A 35 1.79 38.11 16.78
C ALA A 35 3.11 38.85 17.02
N LYS A 36 3.02 40.01 17.64
CA LYS A 36 4.12 40.89 18.05
C LYS A 36 4.15 41.02 19.57
N GLY A 37 5.32 41.33 20.12
CA GLY A 37 5.51 41.45 21.56
C GLY A 37 5.48 40.11 22.30
N ASP A 38 5.59 40.19 23.62
CA ASP A 38 5.64 39.03 24.50
C ASP A 38 4.27 38.37 24.66
N LYS A 39 4.27 37.09 25.02
CA LYS A 39 3.04 36.35 25.28
C LYS A 39 2.30 36.92 26.48
N SER A 40 0.99 37.03 26.37
CA SER A 40 0.13 37.40 27.48
C SER A 40 -0.05 36.21 28.43
N PRO A 41 -0.16 36.44 29.76
CA PRO A 41 -0.32 35.37 30.74
C PRO A 41 -1.71 34.73 30.66
N GLY A 42 -1.78 33.43 30.93
CA GLY A 42 -3.03 32.66 30.97
C GLY A 42 -3.64 32.36 29.60
N SER A 43 -4.86 31.83 29.59
CA SER A 43 -5.61 31.50 28.36
C SER A 43 -6.70 32.51 28.00
N ASN A 44 -6.94 33.52 28.84
CA ASN A 44 -8.01 34.52 28.69
C ASN A 44 -9.41 33.95 28.36
N GLY A 45 -9.70 32.74 28.84
CA GLY A 45 -10.96 32.04 28.59
C GLY A 45 -11.03 31.32 27.23
N TYR A 46 -9.95 31.22 26.46
CA TYR A 46 -9.90 30.36 25.28
C TYR A 46 -9.67 28.90 25.67
N VAL A 47 -10.42 28.00 25.03
CA VAL A 47 -10.37 26.56 25.28
C VAL A 47 -10.28 25.76 23.98
N ILE A 48 -9.56 24.64 24.02
CA ILE A 48 -9.63 23.58 23.00
C ILE A 48 -10.72 22.59 23.41
N GLU A 49 -11.60 22.25 22.47
CA GLU A 49 -12.65 21.24 22.61
C GLU A 49 -12.44 20.14 21.57
N ILE A 50 -12.59 18.88 21.99
CA ILE A 50 -12.57 17.71 21.09
C ILE A 50 -13.98 17.10 21.11
N ASN A 51 -14.64 17.03 19.94
CA ASN A 51 -16.04 16.62 19.80
C ASN A 51 -16.99 17.35 20.77
N GLY A 52 -16.74 18.63 21.03
CA GLY A 52 -17.55 19.46 21.93
C GLY A 52 -17.35 19.22 23.42
N THR A 53 -16.38 18.38 23.82
CA THR A 53 -16.01 18.18 25.23
C THR A 53 -14.74 18.98 25.55
N SER A 54 -14.80 19.81 26.59
CA SER A 54 -13.65 20.50 27.18
C SER A 54 -13.29 19.79 28.49
N ALA A 55 -12.20 19.01 28.50
CA ALA A 55 -11.68 18.43 29.74
C ALA A 55 -10.15 18.59 29.77
N LYS A 56 -9.62 19.06 30.91
CA LYS A 56 -8.19 19.34 31.18
C LYS A 56 -7.27 18.12 30.98
N SER A 57 -7.85 16.93 31.00
CA SER A 57 -7.25 15.64 30.68
C SER A 57 -8.43 14.75 30.35
N MET A 58 -8.60 14.36 29.08
CA MET A 58 -9.59 13.33 28.77
C MET A 58 -9.05 12.04 29.39
N ASP A 59 -9.67 11.61 30.50
CA ASP A 59 -9.40 10.33 31.15
C ASP A 59 -9.32 9.22 30.09
N THR A 60 -8.52 8.19 30.33
CA THR A 60 -8.28 7.06 29.40
C THR A 60 -9.57 6.36 28.94
N SER A 61 -10.69 6.56 29.63
CA SER A 61 -12.05 6.15 29.23
C SER A 61 -12.63 6.92 28.02
N ARG A 62 -12.14 8.14 27.76
CA ARG A 62 -12.55 9.04 26.66
C ARG A 62 -11.38 9.39 25.75
N GLY A 63 -10.37 8.53 25.65
CA GLY A 63 -9.23 8.72 24.75
C GLY A 63 -9.61 8.66 23.27
N PHE A 64 -8.62 8.85 22.40
CA PHE A 64 -8.80 8.61 20.97
C PHE A 64 -8.74 7.13 20.64
N ILE A 65 -9.50 6.76 19.62
CA ILE A 65 -9.40 5.51 18.90
C ILE A 65 -8.43 5.77 17.74
N PRO A 66 -7.35 5.00 17.60
CA PRO A 66 -6.41 5.17 16.50
C PRO A 66 -7.11 5.13 15.13
N GLY A 67 -6.73 6.02 14.21
CA GLY A 67 -7.32 6.10 12.87
C GLY A 67 -8.66 6.84 12.74
N GLU A 68 -9.39 7.05 13.84
CA GLU A 68 -10.67 7.79 13.84
C GLU A 68 -10.49 9.29 13.61
N ILE A 69 -11.56 9.93 13.11
CA ILE A 69 -11.56 11.37 12.82
C ILE A 69 -12.29 12.13 13.93
N TYR A 70 -11.64 13.14 14.51
CA TYR A 70 -12.16 13.98 15.57
C TYR A 70 -12.32 15.43 15.11
N LYS A 71 -13.39 16.09 15.57
CA LYS A 71 -13.58 17.53 15.41
C LYS A 71 -12.88 18.26 16.55
N VAL A 72 -11.80 18.95 16.25
CA VAL A 72 -11.05 19.78 17.21
C VAL A 72 -11.42 21.24 16.98
N SER A 73 -11.83 21.94 18.04
CA SER A 73 -12.21 23.35 17.97
C SER A 73 -11.51 24.21 19.00
N ILE A 74 -11.18 25.44 18.61
CA ILE A 74 -10.74 26.50 19.52
C ILE A 74 -11.92 27.44 19.71
N ARG A 75 -12.29 27.71 20.96
CA ARG A 75 -13.46 28.52 21.30
C ARG A 75 -13.14 29.53 22.40
N GLY A 76 -13.66 30.75 22.27
CA GLY A 76 -13.64 31.73 23.35
C GLY A 76 -14.76 31.50 24.36
N TRP A 77 -14.48 31.75 25.64
CA TRP A 77 -15.47 31.71 26.71
C TRP A 77 -16.67 32.60 26.37
N ARG A 78 -17.87 32.10 26.67
CA ARG A 78 -19.13 32.79 26.43
C ARG A 78 -19.97 32.78 27.69
N THR A 79 -20.47 33.94 28.07
CA THR A 79 -21.56 34.09 29.05
C THR A 79 -22.84 34.50 28.32
N GLN A 80 -23.94 34.68 29.04
CA GLN A 80 -25.19 35.20 28.48
C GLN A 80 -25.02 36.61 27.89
N HIS A 81 -24.00 37.38 28.33
CA HIS A 81 -23.85 38.81 28.00
C HIS A 81 -22.52 39.13 27.29
N THR A 82 -21.54 38.23 27.31
CA THR A 82 -20.21 38.46 26.72
C THR A 82 -19.75 37.25 25.90
N VAL A 83 -19.19 37.53 24.72
CA VAL A 83 -18.57 36.52 23.85
C VAL A 83 -17.14 36.94 23.58
N LYS A 84 -16.17 36.12 24.00
CA LYS A 84 -14.77 36.34 23.67
C LYS A 84 -14.52 36.02 22.19
N THR A 85 -13.74 36.87 21.53
CA THR A 85 -13.41 36.73 20.11
C THR A 85 -11.91 36.85 19.88
N PHE A 86 -11.40 36.06 18.94
CA PHE A 86 -10.01 36.08 18.51
C PHE A 86 -9.95 36.27 16.99
N ARG A 87 -8.85 36.81 16.48
CA ARG A 87 -8.64 37.08 15.06
C ARG A 87 -7.84 35.98 14.37
N GLY A 88 -6.76 35.57 15.01
CA GLY A 88 -5.82 34.57 14.49
C GLY A 88 -5.62 33.42 15.47
N PHE A 89 -5.23 32.27 14.94
CA PHE A 89 -4.88 31.11 15.74
C PHE A 89 -3.79 30.28 15.06
N VAL A 90 -3.13 29.44 15.86
CA VAL A 90 -2.28 28.32 15.45
C VAL A 90 -2.55 27.16 16.40
N ILE A 91 -2.63 25.94 15.90
CA ILE A 91 -2.73 24.72 16.71
C ILE A 91 -1.83 23.63 16.13
N SER A 92 -1.18 22.86 17.00
CA SER A 92 -0.37 21.71 16.63
C SER A 92 -0.84 20.43 17.35
N SER A 93 -0.61 19.28 16.73
CA SER A 93 -0.77 17.95 17.31
C SER A 93 0.57 17.21 17.31
N LEU A 94 1.17 17.06 18.48
CA LEU A 94 2.47 16.40 18.65
C LEU A 94 2.39 15.29 19.70
N PHE A 95 3.22 14.27 19.58
CA PHE A 95 3.48 13.33 20.66
C PHE A 95 4.31 13.99 21.77
N GLU A 96 4.45 13.34 22.93
CA GLU A 96 5.25 13.87 24.05
C GLU A 96 6.74 14.05 23.69
N ASP A 97 7.25 13.27 22.74
CA ASP A 97 8.60 13.38 22.16
C ASP A 97 8.74 14.50 21.10
N ASN A 98 7.68 15.29 20.89
CA ASN A 98 7.56 16.34 19.86
C ASN A 98 7.56 15.85 18.40
N THR A 99 7.32 14.55 18.15
CA THR A 99 7.07 14.06 16.79
C THR A 99 5.63 14.35 16.34
N SER A 100 5.40 14.39 15.02
CA SER A 100 4.08 14.70 14.45
C SER A 100 3.06 13.63 14.80
N ALA A 101 1.91 14.02 15.35
CA ALA A 101 0.85 13.10 15.74
C ALA A 101 -0.45 13.32 14.96
N GLY A 102 -0.85 12.29 14.20
CA GLY A 102 -2.06 12.32 13.37
C GLY A 102 -1.96 13.26 12.18
N THR A 103 -3.09 13.44 11.49
CA THR A 103 -3.15 14.21 10.24
C THR A 103 -4.32 15.18 10.24
N TRP A 104 -4.06 16.45 9.93
CA TRP A 104 -5.10 17.47 9.81
C TRP A 104 -5.73 17.49 8.42
N GLN A 105 -7.06 17.53 8.34
CA GLN A 105 -7.79 17.71 7.09
C GLN A 105 -8.21 19.17 6.97
N VAL A 106 -7.48 19.92 6.14
CA VAL A 106 -7.74 21.34 5.90
C VAL A 106 -8.19 21.53 4.45
N VAL A 107 -9.38 22.11 4.27
CA VAL A 107 -9.92 22.42 2.93
C VAL A 107 -9.12 23.58 2.33
N LYS A 108 -8.47 23.34 1.19
CA LYS A 108 -7.67 24.37 0.49
C LYS A 108 -8.60 25.38 -0.20
N GLY A 109 -8.28 26.67 -0.11
CA GLY A 109 -8.92 27.75 -0.87
C GLY A 109 -10.21 28.33 -0.26
N HIS A 110 -10.92 27.59 0.58
CA HIS A 110 -12.15 28.06 1.24
C HIS A 110 -12.17 27.69 2.72
N GLY A 111 -12.16 28.69 3.61
CA GLY A 111 -12.29 28.49 5.07
C GLY A 111 -11.43 29.42 5.92
N ASP A 112 -11.57 29.29 7.24
CA ASP A 112 -10.85 30.10 8.25
C ASP A 112 -9.49 29.52 8.67
N ALA A 113 -9.12 28.36 8.13
CA ALA A 113 -7.93 27.59 8.49
C ALA A 113 -7.08 27.24 7.25
N ARG A 114 -5.77 27.14 7.43
CA ARG A 114 -4.75 26.70 6.44
C ARG A 114 -3.66 25.91 7.16
N THR A 115 -2.90 25.09 6.45
CA THR A 115 -1.71 24.43 7.02
C THR A 115 -0.74 25.48 7.62
N SER A 116 -0.23 25.22 8.83
CA SER A 116 0.66 26.15 9.52
C SER A 116 2.04 26.21 8.85
N PRO A 117 2.57 27.40 8.52
CA PRO A 117 3.93 27.53 8.00
C PRO A 117 5.01 27.04 8.98
N GLY A 118 4.80 27.25 10.29
CA GLY A 118 5.73 26.85 11.34
C GLY A 118 5.61 25.39 11.79
N CYS A 119 4.57 24.68 11.33
CA CYS A 119 4.33 23.27 11.65
C CYS A 119 3.65 22.58 10.45
N ARG A 120 4.37 22.37 9.35
CA ARG A 120 3.78 21.90 8.09
C ARG A 120 3.12 20.52 8.18
N ARG A 121 3.70 19.61 8.96
CA ARG A 121 3.21 18.22 9.10
C ARG A 121 2.14 18.06 10.19
N SER A 122 2.21 18.88 11.24
CA SER A 122 1.47 18.67 12.49
C SER A 122 0.59 19.83 12.92
N GLY A 123 0.48 20.92 12.14
CA GLY A 123 -0.22 22.11 12.61
C GLY A 123 -1.05 22.85 11.56
N VAL A 124 -2.01 23.61 12.08
CA VAL A 124 -2.98 24.41 11.34
C VAL A 124 -2.93 25.83 11.89
N SER A 125 -3.04 26.81 11.00
CA SER A 125 -3.07 28.24 11.32
C SER A 125 -4.27 28.91 10.67
N HIS A 126 -4.59 30.12 11.10
CA HIS A 126 -5.64 30.91 10.48
C HIS A 126 -5.32 31.29 9.03
N SER A 127 -6.36 31.34 8.18
CA SER A 127 -6.26 31.84 6.80
C SER A 127 -6.44 33.36 6.70
N ASN A 128 -7.18 33.95 7.65
CA ASN A 128 -7.53 35.36 7.67
C ASN A 128 -7.64 35.86 9.12
N LEU A 129 -7.58 37.18 9.32
CA LEU A 129 -7.66 37.84 10.63
C LEU A 129 -9.07 38.41 10.95
N LYS A 130 -10.13 37.89 10.31
CA LYS A 130 -11.52 38.26 10.69
C LYS A 130 -11.78 37.81 12.13
N SER A 131 -12.58 38.58 12.87
CA SER A 131 -12.93 38.23 14.25
C SER A 131 -13.78 36.95 14.26
N LYS A 132 -13.44 36.00 15.13
CA LYS A 132 -14.05 34.67 15.26
C LYS A 132 -14.36 34.39 16.72
N THR A 133 -15.48 33.72 16.95
CA THR A 133 -15.87 33.23 18.29
C THR A 133 -15.43 31.78 18.50
N SER A 134 -15.38 31.00 17.42
CA SER A 134 -14.85 29.64 17.38
C SER A 134 -14.30 29.30 15.99
N VAL A 135 -13.42 28.31 15.94
CA VAL A 135 -12.97 27.65 14.71
C VAL A 135 -12.90 26.15 14.96
N HIS A 136 -13.16 25.34 13.94
CA HIS A 136 -13.06 23.89 14.03
C HIS A 136 -12.34 23.33 12.82
N MET A 137 -11.75 22.15 13.01
CA MET A 137 -10.96 21.44 12.02
C MET A 137 -11.03 19.94 12.32
N MET A 138 -10.88 19.13 11.28
CA MET A 138 -10.93 17.68 11.40
C MET A 138 -9.50 17.13 11.54
N TRP A 139 -9.30 16.26 12.53
CA TRP A 139 -8.03 15.60 12.82
C TRP A 139 -8.21 14.08 12.79
N LYS A 140 -7.45 13.39 11.94
CA LYS A 140 -7.37 11.93 11.94
C LYS A 140 -6.32 11.49 12.98
N ALA A 141 -6.74 10.66 13.93
CA ALA A 141 -5.88 10.15 14.98
C ALA A 141 -4.75 9.26 14.42
N PRO A 142 -3.55 9.29 15.03
CA PRO A 142 -2.43 8.46 14.60
C PRO A 142 -2.72 6.98 14.79
N GLU A 143 -2.13 6.14 13.94
CA GLU A 143 -2.28 4.68 13.97
C GLU A 143 -1.27 4.04 14.94
N VAL A 144 -1.35 4.42 16.23
CA VAL A 144 -0.50 3.90 17.31
C VAL A 144 -1.32 3.16 18.37
N SER A 145 -0.75 2.11 18.97
CA SER A 145 -1.41 1.31 20.00
C SER A 145 -1.27 1.87 21.42
N THR A 146 -0.30 2.76 21.63
CA THR A 146 0.00 3.41 22.92
C THR A 146 0.46 4.86 22.70
N GLY A 147 0.39 5.68 23.75
CA GLY A 147 0.87 7.07 23.74
C GLY A 147 -0.23 8.13 23.85
N CYS A 148 0.19 9.37 23.97
CA CYS A 148 -0.70 10.53 24.09
C CYS A 148 -0.32 11.62 23.10
N VAL A 149 -1.35 12.23 22.52
CA VAL A 149 -1.22 13.39 21.65
C VAL A 149 -1.46 14.65 22.46
N MET A 150 -0.54 15.60 22.33
CA MET A 150 -0.61 16.92 22.93
C MET A 150 -1.08 17.92 21.87
N PHE A 151 -2.29 18.43 22.04
CA PHE A 151 -2.76 19.60 21.32
C PHE A 151 -2.28 20.85 22.03
N ARG A 152 -1.58 21.73 21.31
CA ARG A 152 -1.16 23.05 21.82
C ARG A 152 -1.64 24.12 20.86
N ALA A 153 -2.31 25.14 21.38
CA ALA A 153 -2.83 26.24 20.59
C ALA A 153 -2.30 27.61 21.05
N SER A 154 -2.31 28.53 20.10
CA SER A 154 -2.04 29.95 20.30
C SER A 154 -3.15 30.75 19.63
N VAL A 155 -3.60 31.83 20.28
CA VAL A 155 -4.68 32.70 19.78
C VAL A 155 -4.27 34.17 19.86
N ILE A 156 -4.65 34.93 18.84
CA ILE A 156 -4.37 36.35 18.70
C ILE A 156 -5.68 37.11 18.87
N GLU A 157 -5.78 37.98 19.88
CA GLU A 157 -6.87 38.96 19.96
C GLU A 157 -6.51 40.21 19.16
N THR A 158 -5.31 40.72 19.38
CA THR A 158 -4.73 41.85 18.64
C THR A 158 -3.27 41.56 18.32
N LYS A 159 -2.65 42.36 17.45
CA LYS A 159 -1.24 42.16 17.07
C LYS A 159 -0.28 42.11 18.27
N TYR A 160 -0.62 42.71 19.41
CA TYR A 160 0.22 42.74 20.61
C TYR A 160 -0.34 41.92 21.79
N VAL A 161 -1.55 41.36 21.64
CA VAL A 161 -2.22 40.58 22.70
C VAL A 161 -2.52 39.19 22.15
N TRP A 162 -1.72 38.23 22.58
CA TRP A 162 -1.81 36.84 22.15
C TRP A 162 -1.49 35.89 23.31
N PHE A 163 -2.16 34.75 23.31
CA PHE A 163 -2.08 33.73 24.36
C PHE A 163 -1.59 32.42 23.76
N THR A 164 -0.81 31.66 24.51
CA THR A 164 -0.21 30.39 24.05
C THR A 164 0.05 29.48 25.25
N GLU A 165 -0.06 28.16 25.04
CA GLU A 165 0.38 27.10 25.99
C GLU A 165 -0.15 27.23 27.44
N ALA A 166 -1.27 27.92 27.62
CA ALA A 166 -1.94 28.01 28.92
C ALA A 166 -2.94 26.85 29.12
N GLU A 167 -3.47 26.72 30.34
CA GLU A 167 -4.31 25.58 30.76
C GLU A 167 -5.52 25.30 29.85
N GLY A 168 -6.13 26.33 29.24
CA GLY A 168 -7.22 26.15 28.26
C GLY A 168 -6.75 25.85 26.82
N LEU A 169 -5.51 26.19 26.50
CA LEU A 169 -4.94 26.08 25.15
C LEU A 169 -4.02 24.86 25.01
N THR A 170 -4.06 23.94 25.98
CA THR A 170 -3.31 22.68 25.95
C THR A 170 -4.23 21.54 26.34
N VAL A 171 -4.34 20.50 25.51
CA VAL A 171 -5.14 19.31 25.79
C VAL A 171 -4.30 18.05 25.53
N LYS A 172 -4.23 17.18 26.54
CA LYS A 172 -3.66 15.83 26.42
C LYS A 172 -4.76 14.85 26.06
N PHE A 173 -4.59 14.18 24.93
CA PHE A 173 -5.55 13.21 24.40
C PHE A 173 -4.84 11.88 24.19
N CYS A 174 -5.08 10.91 25.07
CA CYS A 174 -4.40 9.60 25.06
C CYS A 174 -5.20 8.54 24.32
N VAL A 175 -4.56 7.43 23.94
CA VAL A 175 -5.27 6.26 23.41
C VAL A 175 -6.30 5.77 24.43
N ARG A 176 -7.53 5.49 23.96
CA ARG A 176 -8.60 4.98 24.82
C ARG A 176 -8.25 3.59 25.34
N LYS A 177 -8.46 3.34 26.64
CA LYS A 177 -8.20 2.02 27.25
C LYS A 177 -9.04 0.95 26.55
N GLY A 178 -8.39 -0.09 26.02
CA GLY A 178 -9.03 -1.14 25.21
C GLY A 178 -9.16 -0.84 23.71
N SER A 179 -8.76 0.35 23.25
CA SER A 179 -8.67 0.70 21.82
C SER A 179 -7.22 0.58 21.34
N GLN A 180 -6.68 -0.65 21.39
CA GLN A 180 -5.41 -0.95 20.73
C GLN A 180 -5.68 -1.17 19.25
N ILE A 181 -4.82 -0.66 18.36
CA ILE A 181 -4.72 -1.26 17.04
C ILE A 181 -4.10 -2.63 17.27
N LEU A 182 -4.95 -3.64 17.24
CA LEU A 182 -4.51 -5.01 17.11
C LEU A 182 -4.02 -5.15 15.67
N LYS A 183 -2.71 -5.34 15.53
CA LYS A 183 -2.13 -5.79 14.27
C LYS A 183 -2.05 -7.32 14.35
N PRO A 184 -2.41 -8.05 13.29
CA PRO A 184 -2.13 -9.47 13.23
C PRO A 184 -0.64 -9.71 13.41
N ILE A 185 -0.29 -10.79 14.10
CA ILE A 185 1.09 -11.22 14.26
C ILE A 185 1.40 -12.12 13.06
N ASP A 186 2.23 -11.62 12.14
CA ASP A 186 2.70 -12.34 10.95
C ASP A 186 3.85 -13.30 11.33
N ASP A 187 3.58 -14.18 12.30
CA ASP A 187 4.47 -15.26 12.73
C ASP A 187 3.82 -16.58 12.29
N PRO A 188 4.54 -17.47 11.58
CA PRO A 188 4.03 -18.80 11.22
C PRO A 188 3.55 -19.65 12.41
N SER A 189 4.05 -19.37 13.62
CA SER A 189 3.63 -20.02 14.87
C SER A 189 2.38 -19.40 15.51
N ALA A 190 1.89 -18.28 14.98
CA ALA A 190 0.72 -17.59 15.52
C ALA A 190 -0.53 -18.46 15.37
N THR A 191 -1.20 -18.73 16.49
CA THR A 191 -2.48 -19.45 16.52
C THR A 191 -3.65 -18.49 16.46
N CYS A 192 -4.71 -18.84 15.75
CA CYS A 192 -5.95 -18.05 15.70
C CYS A 192 -7.03 -18.61 16.65
N CYS A 193 -7.73 -17.71 17.34
CA CYS A 193 -8.85 -18.05 18.23
C CYS A 193 -10.22 -17.61 17.71
N ALA A 194 -10.29 -16.95 16.54
CA ALA A 194 -11.55 -16.56 15.92
C ALA A 194 -12.31 -17.81 15.42
N CYS A 195 -13.55 -18.04 15.90
CA CYS A 195 -14.38 -19.16 15.45
C CYS A 195 -15.11 -18.85 14.14
N ASP A 196 -15.44 -17.57 13.92
CA ASP A 196 -16.20 -17.12 12.75
C ASP A 196 -15.40 -17.28 11.46
N THR A 197 -16.08 -17.44 10.34
CA THR A 197 -15.45 -17.40 9.01
C THR A 197 -15.56 -15.98 8.45
N ALA A 198 -14.46 -15.44 7.93
CA ALA A 198 -14.45 -14.12 7.30
C ALA A 198 -14.24 -14.22 5.79
N GLN A 199 -14.96 -13.40 5.04
CA GLN A 199 -14.80 -13.18 3.61
C GLN A 199 -14.01 -11.89 3.39
N TYR A 200 -12.96 -11.98 2.58
CA TYR A 200 -12.12 -10.85 2.19
C TYR A 200 -12.18 -10.61 0.69
N GLU A 201 -12.04 -9.34 0.31
CA GLU A 201 -11.72 -8.92 -1.05
C GLU A 201 -10.23 -8.55 -1.10
N LEU A 202 -9.51 -9.22 -1.97
CA LEU A 202 -8.17 -8.86 -2.39
C LEU A 202 -8.27 -7.89 -3.56
N GLU A 203 -7.67 -6.71 -3.43
CA GLU A 203 -7.50 -5.73 -4.50
C GLU A 203 -6.01 -5.57 -4.79
N PHE A 204 -5.59 -5.89 -6.00
CA PHE A 204 -4.22 -5.66 -6.48
C PHE A 204 -4.21 -4.43 -7.39
N THR A 205 -3.24 -3.54 -7.18
CA THR A 205 -3.01 -2.32 -7.96
C THR A 205 -1.59 -2.33 -8.51
N GLY A 206 -1.44 -2.26 -9.83
CA GLY A 206 -0.13 -2.11 -10.46
C GLY A 206 0.39 -0.68 -10.35
N ILE A 207 1.67 -0.50 -10.06
CA ILE A 207 2.34 0.82 -9.96
C ILE A 207 3.56 0.89 -10.89
N TRP A 208 4.14 -0.26 -11.23
CA TRP A 208 5.26 -0.39 -12.16
C TRP A 208 4.97 0.28 -13.50
N SER A 209 5.83 1.24 -13.86
CA SER A 209 5.72 2.06 -15.05
C SER A 209 7.08 2.67 -15.38
N LYS A 210 7.24 3.18 -16.60
CA LYS A 210 8.43 3.93 -17.02
C LYS A 210 8.71 5.16 -16.15
N ASN A 211 7.69 5.77 -15.54
CA ASN A 211 7.87 6.94 -14.69
C ASN A 211 8.31 6.56 -13.26
N THR A 212 7.82 5.44 -12.74
CA THR A 212 8.14 4.96 -11.39
C THR A 212 9.45 4.19 -11.35
N HIS A 213 9.76 3.46 -12.42
CA HIS A 213 10.93 2.60 -12.57
C HIS A 213 11.61 2.85 -13.93
N PRO A 214 12.26 4.02 -14.12
CA PRO A 214 12.74 4.44 -15.44
C PRO A 214 13.97 3.68 -15.95
N LYS A 215 14.81 3.16 -15.04
CA LYS A 215 16.05 2.47 -15.42
C LYS A 215 15.72 1.16 -16.13
N ASP A 216 16.16 1.07 -17.38
CA ASP A 216 16.01 -0.08 -18.26
C ASP A 216 14.58 -0.61 -18.40
N TYR A 217 13.56 0.25 -18.17
CA TYR A 217 12.16 -0.12 -18.34
C TYR A 217 11.96 -0.75 -19.73
N PRO A 218 11.24 -1.89 -19.86
CA PRO A 218 11.18 -2.64 -21.11
C PRO A 218 10.80 -1.78 -22.30
N THR A 219 11.64 -1.78 -23.34
CA THR A 219 11.42 -0.99 -24.57
C THR A 219 10.20 -1.48 -25.35
N LEU A 220 9.95 -2.78 -25.32
CA LEU A 220 8.73 -3.40 -25.85
C LEU A 220 7.61 -3.29 -24.82
N GLU A 221 7.05 -2.08 -24.66
CA GLU A 221 6.03 -1.81 -23.64
C GLU A 221 4.80 -2.72 -23.73
N HIS A 222 4.46 -3.19 -24.94
CA HIS A 222 3.36 -4.14 -25.17
C HIS A 222 3.55 -5.52 -24.51
N LEU A 223 4.77 -5.84 -24.08
CA LEU A 223 5.09 -7.05 -23.30
C LEU A 223 5.02 -6.81 -21.80
N THR A 224 4.85 -5.57 -21.32
CA THR A 224 4.81 -5.29 -19.88
C THR A 224 3.50 -5.76 -19.26
N HIS A 225 3.60 -6.48 -18.14
CA HIS A 225 2.45 -7.03 -17.44
C HIS A 225 2.77 -7.49 -16.01
N PHE A 226 1.72 -7.70 -15.23
CA PHE A 226 1.68 -8.65 -14.12
C PHE A 226 0.90 -9.87 -14.59
N THR A 227 1.48 -11.06 -14.46
CA THR A 227 0.83 -12.30 -14.92
C THR A 227 -0.43 -12.59 -14.10
N ASP A 228 -1.24 -13.53 -14.59
CA ASP A 228 -2.30 -14.10 -13.75
C ASP A 228 -1.68 -14.57 -12.43
N MET A 229 -2.33 -14.20 -11.34
CA MET A 229 -1.79 -14.33 -9.99
C MET A 229 -2.42 -15.55 -9.33
N LEU A 230 -1.60 -16.31 -8.63
CA LEU A 230 -2.07 -17.37 -7.77
C LEU A 230 -1.98 -16.89 -6.32
N GLY A 231 -3.09 -16.97 -5.61
CA GLY A 231 -3.10 -16.82 -4.17
C GLY A 231 -3.81 -17.98 -3.50
N SER A 232 -3.61 -18.11 -2.20
CA SER A 232 -4.39 -19.02 -1.39
C SER A 232 -4.61 -18.50 0.03
N SER A 233 -5.74 -18.88 0.63
CA SER A 233 -5.87 -18.89 2.09
C SER A 233 -5.51 -20.27 2.61
N HIS A 234 -4.67 -20.31 3.64
CA HIS A 234 -4.02 -21.56 4.06
C HIS A 234 -3.66 -21.56 5.54
N SER A 235 -3.29 -22.74 6.04
CA SER A 235 -2.73 -22.94 7.38
C SER A 235 -1.22 -22.65 7.39
N SER A 236 -0.59 -22.67 8.56
CA SER A 236 0.87 -22.56 8.70
C SER A 236 1.65 -23.74 8.10
N ASN A 237 0.99 -24.87 7.80
CA ASN A 237 1.64 -26.07 7.24
C ASN A 237 1.75 -26.03 5.70
N TYR A 238 1.24 -24.97 5.08
CA TYR A 238 1.37 -24.71 3.65
C TYR A 238 2.10 -23.38 3.42
N SER A 239 2.94 -23.35 2.40
CA SER A 239 3.59 -22.13 1.92
C SER A 239 3.58 -22.16 0.40
N LEU A 240 3.13 -21.07 -0.21
CA LEU A 240 3.24 -20.86 -1.67
C LEU A 240 4.68 -20.50 -2.04
N TRP A 241 5.29 -19.61 -1.26
CA TRP A 241 6.69 -19.21 -1.34
C TRP A 241 7.09 -18.59 0.00
N THR A 242 8.40 -18.57 0.30
CA THR A 242 8.95 -17.92 1.49
C THR A 242 10.39 -17.48 1.26
N ILE A 243 10.80 -16.37 1.86
CA ILE A 243 12.19 -15.88 1.77
C ILE A 243 13.13 -16.87 2.46
N GLY A 244 14.24 -17.21 1.80
CA GLY A 244 15.19 -18.22 2.23
C GLY A 244 14.76 -19.66 1.94
N GLY A 245 13.55 -19.88 1.43
CA GLY A 245 13.09 -21.19 0.94
C GLY A 245 13.53 -21.43 -0.51
N ILE A 246 13.57 -22.69 -0.93
CA ILE A 246 13.80 -23.06 -2.34
C ILE A 246 12.47 -23.03 -3.10
N SER A 247 12.44 -22.40 -4.26
CA SER A 247 11.26 -22.37 -5.14
C SER A 247 10.82 -23.79 -5.53
N THR A 248 9.54 -24.09 -5.33
CA THR A 248 8.90 -25.29 -5.89
C THR A 248 8.86 -25.20 -7.41
N ASP A 249 8.54 -26.31 -8.07
CA ASP A 249 8.37 -26.27 -9.53
C ASP A 249 7.18 -25.40 -9.94
N GLY A 250 6.10 -25.40 -9.16
CA GLY A 250 4.97 -24.49 -9.37
C GLY A 250 5.38 -23.03 -9.24
N MET A 251 6.15 -22.68 -8.21
CA MET A 251 6.64 -21.30 -8.04
C MET A 251 7.61 -20.90 -9.17
N LYS A 252 8.48 -21.81 -9.61
CA LYS A 252 9.34 -21.61 -10.79
C LYS A 252 8.51 -21.28 -12.04
N GLU A 253 7.44 -22.04 -12.30
CA GLU A 253 6.56 -21.80 -13.44
C GLU A 253 5.82 -20.44 -13.38
N ILE A 254 5.43 -20.00 -12.19
CA ILE A 254 4.89 -18.64 -11.99
C ILE A 254 5.97 -17.61 -12.31
N ALA A 255 7.17 -17.77 -11.74
CA ALA A 255 8.24 -16.80 -11.82
C ALA A 255 8.80 -16.59 -13.23
N GLU A 256 9.03 -17.67 -13.99
CA GLU A 256 9.65 -17.59 -15.31
C GLU A 256 8.63 -17.40 -16.44
N TRP A 257 7.41 -17.94 -16.29
CA TRP A 257 6.45 -18.06 -17.39
C TRP A 257 5.08 -17.46 -17.11
N GLY A 258 4.82 -17.05 -15.87
CA GLY A 258 3.48 -16.64 -15.45
C GLY A 258 2.45 -17.76 -15.44
N ASN A 259 2.88 -19.03 -15.41
CA ASN A 259 1.97 -20.17 -15.44
C ASN A 259 1.62 -20.63 -14.03
N THR A 260 0.34 -20.58 -13.69
CA THR A 260 -0.14 -20.98 -12.35
C THR A 260 -0.57 -22.45 -12.26
N TYR A 261 -0.62 -23.19 -13.39
CA TYR A 261 -1.22 -24.53 -13.43
C TYR A 261 -0.53 -25.52 -12.48
N LYS A 262 0.80 -25.56 -12.48
CA LYS A 262 1.56 -26.48 -11.64
C LYS A 262 1.47 -26.11 -10.16
N ALA A 263 1.54 -24.82 -9.83
CA ALA A 263 1.34 -24.33 -8.47
C ALA A 263 -0.09 -24.59 -7.94
N GLU A 264 -1.11 -24.50 -8.81
CA GLU A 264 -2.48 -24.90 -8.47
C GLU A 264 -2.57 -26.41 -8.16
N ALA A 265 -1.89 -27.26 -8.95
CA ALA A 265 -1.84 -28.69 -8.68
C ALA A 265 -1.12 -29.00 -7.35
N GLU A 266 -0.02 -28.30 -7.04
CA GLU A 266 0.68 -28.40 -5.75
C GLU A 266 -0.20 -27.98 -4.57
N ALA A 267 -0.99 -26.91 -4.74
CA ALA A 267 -1.96 -26.47 -3.73
C ALA A 267 -3.08 -27.51 -3.50
N LYS A 268 -3.62 -28.09 -4.58
CA LYS A 268 -4.63 -29.16 -4.52
C LYS A 268 -4.09 -30.45 -3.90
N ALA A 269 -2.83 -30.78 -4.13
CA ALA A 269 -2.18 -31.91 -3.44
C ALA A 269 -2.13 -31.72 -1.91
N LYS A 270 -2.19 -30.46 -1.44
CA LYS A 270 -2.29 -30.08 -0.03
C LYS A 270 -3.67 -29.48 0.31
N ALA A 271 -4.74 -29.97 -0.32
CA ALA A 271 -6.10 -29.42 -0.19
C ALA A 271 -6.62 -29.32 1.25
N SER A 272 -6.14 -30.13 2.20
CA SER A 272 -6.50 -30.01 3.63
C SER A 272 -5.90 -28.79 4.33
N GLU A 273 -4.82 -28.23 3.78
CA GLU A 273 -4.10 -27.08 4.34
C GLU A 273 -4.39 -25.79 3.56
N VAL A 274 -5.21 -25.86 2.50
CA VAL A 274 -5.57 -24.74 1.63
C VAL A 274 -7.10 -24.66 1.57
N ARG A 275 -7.67 -23.54 2.02
CA ARG A 275 -9.13 -23.33 2.07
C ARG A 275 -9.68 -22.67 0.81
N SER A 276 -9.04 -21.62 0.32
CA SER A 276 -9.49 -20.91 -0.89
C SER A 276 -8.30 -20.79 -1.83
N LEU A 277 -8.50 -21.17 -3.08
CA LEU A 277 -7.53 -20.95 -4.15
C LEU A 277 -7.99 -19.76 -4.99
N MET A 278 -7.20 -18.69 -5.00
CA MET A 278 -7.49 -17.45 -5.69
C MET A 278 -6.77 -17.42 -7.03
N LYS A 279 -7.52 -17.37 -8.13
CA LYS A 279 -7.00 -16.99 -9.44
C LYS A 279 -7.36 -15.54 -9.71
N VAL A 280 -6.37 -14.66 -9.65
CA VAL A 280 -6.57 -13.24 -9.86
C VAL A 280 -6.11 -12.90 -11.26
N LYS A 281 -6.98 -12.27 -12.05
CA LYS A 281 -6.65 -11.86 -13.42
C LYS A 281 -5.46 -10.89 -13.40
N GLY A 282 -4.45 -11.16 -14.22
CA GLY A 282 -3.27 -10.32 -14.40
C GLY A 282 -3.57 -8.97 -15.05
N LEU A 283 -2.62 -8.05 -14.95
CA LEU A 283 -2.68 -6.71 -15.51
C LEU A 283 -1.72 -6.62 -16.69
N TRP A 284 -2.24 -6.46 -17.91
CA TRP A 284 -1.44 -6.48 -19.14
C TRP A 284 -1.48 -5.12 -19.80
N PHE A 285 -0.43 -4.74 -20.54
CA PHE A 285 -0.44 -3.55 -21.38
C PHE A 285 -1.73 -3.45 -22.23
N PRO A 286 -2.36 -2.27 -22.30
CA PRO A 286 -1.94 -0.97 -21.74
C PRO A 286 -2.27 -0.74 -20.27
N ASP A 287 -3.00 -1.65 -19.63
CA ASP A 287 -3.59 -1.46 -18.29
C ASP A 287 -2.71 -2.04 -17.15
N VAL A 288 -1.38 -1.97 -17.27
CA VAL A 288 -0.43 -2.51 -16.27
C VAL A 288 -0.60 -1.84 -14.91
N GLN A 289 -0.96 -0.55 -14.88
CA GLN A 289 -1.25 0.21 -13.67
C GLN A 289 -2.72 0.15 -13.24
N GLY A 290 -3.48 -0.78 -13.80
CA GLY A 290 -4.88 -1.01 -13.47
C GLY A 290 -5.08 -1.63 -12.09
N THR A 291 -6.33 -1.99 -11.82
CA THR A 291 -6.71 -2.73 -10.62
C THR A 291 -7.45 -4.01 -10.98
N THR A 292 -7.22 -5.04 -10.17
CA THR A 292 -7.88 -6.35 -10.30
C THR A 292 -8.30 -6.81 -8.91
N LYS A 293 -9.39 -7.56 -8.83
CA LYS A 293 -10.00 -7.97 -7.56
C LYS A 293 -10.29 -9.46 -7.55
N SER A 294 -10.22 -10.06 -6.38
CA SER A 294 -10.68 -11.42 -6.12
C SER A 294 -11.22 -11.53 -4.70
N GLN A 295 -11.98 -12.57 -4.42
CA GLN A 295 -12.54 -12.83 -3.09
C GLN A 295 -12.05 -14.17 -2.56
N PHE A 296 -11.89 -14.25 -1.24
CA PHE A 296 -11.46 -15.47 -0.57
C PHE A 296 -12.01 -15.54 0.84
N PHE A 297 -11.94 -16.73 1.43
CA PHE A 297 -12.44 -16.99 2.77
C PHE A 297 -11.30 -17.46 3.68
N VAL A 298 -11.35 -17.01 4.93
CA VAL A 298 -10.46 -17.47 6.00
C VAL A 298 -11.28 -17.99 7.17
N ASN A 299 -10.69 -18.91 7.93
CA ASN A 299 -11.27 -19.45 9.16
C ASN A 299 -10.17 -19.65 10.20
N LYS A 300 -10.55 -20.13 11.39
CA LYS A 300 -9.63 -20.38 12.50
C LYS A 300 -8.34 -21.12 12.12
N TYR A 301 -8.43 -22.14 11.26
CA TYR A 301 -7.27 -22.96 10.87
C TYR A 301 -6.52 -22.41 9.66
N HIS A 302 -7.25 -21.82 8.70
CA HIS A 302 -6.72 -21.26 7.45
C HIS A 302 -6.78 -19.73 7.48
N HIS A 303 -6.01 -19.12 8.37
CA HIS A 303 -6.03 -17.68 8.63
C HIS A 303 -4.87 -16.91 7.99
N PHE A 304 -3.99 -17.61 7.27
CA PHE A 304 -2.92 -17.00 6.48
C PHE A 304 -3.34 -16.84 5.03
N VAL A 305 -2.77 -15.84 4.38
CA VAL A 305 -2.94 -15.60 2.94
C VAL A 305 -1.59 -15.40 2.26
N SER A 306 -1.43 -16.04 1.11
CA SER A 306 -0.29 -15.85 0.21
C SER A 306 -0.77 -15.49 -1.20
N LEU A 307 0.08 -14.78 -1.94
CA LEU A 307 -0.13 -14.36 -3.33
C LEU A 307 1.23 -14.33 -4.04
N ALA A 308 1.28 -14.77 -5.30
CA ALA A 308 2.44 -14.60 -6.16
C ALA A 308 2.01 -14.19 -7.58
N THR A 309 2.76 -13.28 -8.18
CA THR A 309 2.64 -12.89 -9.59
C THR A 309 4.00 -12.46 -10.12
N MET A 310 4.32 -12.87 -11.34
CA MET A 310 5.49 -12.37 -12.05
C MET A 310 5.16 -11.00 -12.63
N PHE A 311 6.09 -10.05 -12.52
CA PHE A 311 6.05 -8.83 -13.32
C PHE A 311 6.99 -9.02 -14.51
N GLY A 312 6.40 -9.04 -15.70
CA GLY A 312 7.05 -9.44 -16.93
C GLY A 312 7.22 -8.29 -17.90
N PRO A 313 8.22 -8.32 -18.78
CA PRO A 313 9.25 -9.37 -18.89
C PRO A 313 10.27 -9.29 -17.74
N SER A 314 10.65 -10.44 -17.20
CA SER A 314 11.72 -10.61 -16.22
C SER A 314 12.32 -12.02 -16.37
N PRO A 315 13.46 -12.33 -15.73
CA PRO A 315 14.01 -13.68 -15.68
C PRO A 315 13.12 -14.60 -14.85
N ASP A 316 13.01 -14.31 -13.56
CA ASP A 316 12.23 -15.08 -12.57
C ASP A 316 11.74 -14.19 -11.41
N TRP A 317 11.46 -12.91 -11.71
CA TRP A 317 11.15 -11.93 -10.68
C TRP A 317 9.66 -11.81 -10.41
N CYS A 318 9.31 -11.80 -9.13
CA CYS A 318 7.93 -11.77 -8.66
C CYS A 318 7.67 -10.67 -7.64
N VAL A 319 6.39 -10.37 -7.45
CA VAL A 319 5.86 -9.63 -6.31
C VAL A 319 4.73 -10.45 -5.68
N GLY A 320 4.50 -10.30 -4.38
CA GLY A 320 3.48 -11.08 -3.71
C GLY A 320 3.38 -10.87 -2.21
N LEU A 321 2.50 -11.66 -1.59
CA LEU A 321 2.38 -11.82 -0.14
C LEU A 321 2.79 -13.24 0.25
N SER A 322 3.51 -13.39 1.35
CA SER A 322 3.86 -14.70 1.91
C SER A 322 3.33 -14.79 3.34
N SER A 323 2.41 -15.73 3.57
CA SER A 323 1.90 -16.12 4.90
C SER A 323 1.46 -14.94 5.79
N VAL A 324 0.69 -14.02 5.22
CA VAL A 324 0.16 -12.86 5.95
C VAL A 324 -1.02 -13.30 6.82
N ASN A 325 -0.98 -12.99 8.12
CA ASN A 325 -2.04 -13.36 9.06
C ASN A 325 -3.21 -12.36 9.02
N LEU A 326 -4.45 -12.85 8.99
CA LEU A 326 -5.65 -12.00 9.06
C LEU A 326 -6.38 -12.07 10.41
N CYS A 327 -6.00 -13.03 11.26
CA CYS A 327 -6.59 -13.20 12.58
C CYS A 327 -5.97 -12.24 13.59
N LEU A 328 -6.81 -11.60 14.39
CA LEU A 328 -6.40 -10.67 15.44
C LEU A 328 -6.28 -11.39 16.79
N PRO A 329 -5.39 -10.92 17.69
CA PRO A 329 -5.22 -11.48 19.02
C PRO A 329 -6.48 -11.46 19.91
N ASP A 330 -7.49 -10.66 19.58
CA ASP A 330 -8.77 -10.59 20.28
C ASP A 330 -9.83 -11.57 19.74
N CYS A 331 -9.40 -12.56 18.95
CA CYS A 331 -10.27 -13.54 18.32
C CYS A 331 -11.25 -12.93 17.30
N SER A 332 -10.86 -11.80 16.70
CA SER A 332 -11.58 -11.18 15.58
C SER A 332 -10.74 -11.19 14.30
N TRP A 333 -11.25 -10.52 13.26
CA TRP A 333 -10.68 -10.49 11.92
C TRP A 333 -10.28 -9.06 11.54
N ALA A 334 -9.07 -8.86 11.02
CA ALA A 334 -8.58 -7.54 10.63
C ALA A 334 -9.49 -6.87 9.58
N ASP A 335 -9.89 -5.61 9.79
CA ASP A 335 -10.79 -4.92 8.85
C ASP A 335 -10.16 -4.68 7.48
N GLU A 336 -8.94 -4.15 7.48
CA GLU A 336 -8.18 -3.86 6.26
C GLU A 336 -6.69 -4.05 6.51
N ARG A 337 -5.98 -4.61 5.53
CA ARG A 337 -4.51 -4.61 5.49
C ARG A 337 -4.02 -4.19 4.11
N THR A 338 -3.09 -3.26 4.08
CA THR A 338 -2.47 -2.77 2.83
C THR A 338 -0.97 -3.05 2.85
N PHE A 339 -0.46 -3.56 1.73
CA PHE A 339 0.92 -3.92 1.54
C PHE A 339 1.46 -3.28 0.27
N ASP A 340 2.56 -2.56 0.41
CA ASP A 340 3.37 -2.10 -0.71
C ASP A 340 4.35 -3.22 -1.06
N LEU A 341 4.24 -3.75 -2.29
CA LEU A 341 4.99 -4.92 -2.73
C LEU A 341 6.34 -4.54 -3.31
N GLN A 342 7.36 -5.27 -2.85
CA GLN A 342 8.73 -5.20 -3.31
C GLN A 342 9.06 -6.43 -4.18
N PRO A 343 10.00 -6.31 -5.12
CA PRO A 343 10.40 -7.42 -5.96
C PRO A 343 11.23 -8.45 -5.19
N PHE A 344 10.98 -9.73 -5.46
CA PHE A 344 11.82 -10.84 -5.04
C PHE A 344 12.24 -11.68 -6.23
N ASP A 345 13.39 -12.33 -6.09
CA ASP A 345 13.99 -13.24 -7.05
C ASP A 345 13.65 -14.68 -6.64
N ALA A 346 13.21 -15.52 -7.58
CA ALA A 346 12.81 -16.89 -7.30
C ALA A 346 13.99 -17.87 -7.23
N GLY A 347 15.19 -17.45 -7.63
CA GLY A 347 16.41 -18.26 -7.60
C GLY A 347 16.46 -19.36 -8.65
N THR A 348 15.78 -19.18 -9.79
CA THR A 348 15.70 -20.17 -10.87
C THR A 348 16.27 -19.69 -12.21
N ASP A 349 16.40 -18.38 -12.43
CA ASP A 349 17.05 -17.78 -13.60
C ASP A 349 17.96 -16.60 -13.21
N SER A 350 19.22 -16.62 -13.65
CA SER A 350 20.26 -15.66 -13.28
C SER A 350 20.32 -14.42 -14.18
N GLY A 351 19.30 -14.15 -15.00
CA GLY A 351 19.24 -12.98 -15.86
C GLY A 351 19.34 -11.65 -15.09
N PRO A 352 20.26 -10.73 -15.43
CA PRO A 352 20.45 -9.50 -14.66
C PRO A 352 19.44 -8.37 -14.95
N THR A 353 18.73 -8.43 -16.08
CA THR A 353 17.81 -7.38 -16.56
C THR A 353 16.45 -7.96 -16.97
N TYR A 354 15.41 -7.11 -17.08
CA TYR A 354 14.07 -7.50 -17.52
C TYR A 354 14.06 -8.37 -18.79
N MET A 355 14.88 -8.01 -19.77
CA MET A 355 14.91 -8.61 -21.10
C MET A 355 16.08 -9.58 -21.29
N SER A 356 16.75 -10.01 -20.22
CA SER A 356 17.85 -10.96 -20.31
C SER A 356 17.40 -12.28 -20.95
N PRO A 357 18.27 -12.94 -21.75
CA PRO A 357 18.02 -14.29 -22.20
C PRO A 357 17.95 -15.23 -20.99
N ASN A 358 17.22 -16.34 -21.12
CA ASN A 358 17.09 -17.29 -20.03
C ASN A 358 18.46 -17.88 -19.68
N LEU A 359 18.83 -17.78 -18.41
CA LEU A 359 20.08 -18.27 -17.86
C LEU A 359 19.75 -19.11 -16.62
N PRO A 360 19.42 -20.40 -16.77
CA PRO A 360 18.97 -21.23 -15.65
C PRO A 360 19.98 -21.27 -14.49
N THR A 361 19.48 -21.08 -13.27
CA THR A 361 20.27 -21.16 -12.04
C THR A 361 20.32 -22.61 -11.55
N GLU A 362 21.48 -23.25 -11.65
CA GLU A 362 21.70 -24.64 -11.21
C GLU A 362 22.90 -24.76 -10.25
N PRO A 363 22.69 -25.25 -9.01
CA PRO A 363 21.41 -25.58 -8.37
C PRO A 363 20.56 -24.33 -8.08
N ARG A 364 19.25 -24.53 -7.86
CA ARG A 364 18.35 -23.41 -7.49
C ARG A 364 18.86 -22.69 -6.25
N GLU A 365 18.79 -21.37 -6.28
CA GLU A 365 19.11 -20.53 -5.14
C GLU A 365 17.87 -20.30 -4.26
N PRO A 366 18.05 -19.96 -2.97
CA PRO A 366 16.94 -19.57 -2.11
C PRO A 366 16.29 -18.27 -2.57
N ILE A 367 14.96 -18.20 -2.48
CA ILE A 367 14.18 -16.99 -2.77
C ILE A 367 14.68 -15.84 -1.89
N HIS A 368 14.98 -14.69 -2.47
CA HIS A 368 15.45 -13.54 -1.72
C HIS A 368 14.89 -12.22 -2.28
N TRP A 369 14.90 -11.19 -1.44
CA TRP A 369 14.54 -9.85 -1.88
C TRP A 369 15.55 -9.32 -2.89
N ILE A 370 15.05 -8.68 -3.94
CA ILE A 370 15.90 -7.88 -4.82
C ILE A 370 16.21 -6.57 -4.08
N THR A 371 17.48 -6.19 -4.04
CA THR A 371 17.93 -4.95 -3.39
C THR A 371 18.68 -4.06 -4.38
N THR A 372 18.86 -2.79 -4.03
CA THR A 372 19.49 -1.80 -4.92
C THR A 372 20.99 -1.99 -5.12
N ARG A 373 21.61 -2.99 -4.47
CA ARG A 373 23.08 -3.16 -4.47
C ARG A 373 23.59 -4.52 -4.96
N LEU A 374 22.70 -5.46 -5.31
CA LEU A 374 23.12 -6.83 -5.69
C LEU A 374 23.92 -6.87 -6.99
N ASN A 375 23.46 -6.17 -8.03
CA ASN A 375 24.06 -6.22 -9.36
C ASN A 375 23.93 -4.88 -10.07
N ALA A 376 25.04 -4.30 -10.53
CA ALA A 376 25.08 -3.01 -11.22
C ALA A 376 24.21 -2.95 -12.49
N GLN A 377 24.06 -4.10 -13.17
CA GLN A 377 23.23 -4.26 -14.36
C GLN A 377 21.73 -4.30 -14.04
N SER A 378 21.34 -4.55 -12.79
CA SER A 378 19.94 -4.62 -12.41
C SER A 378 19.22 -3.30 -12.66
N PRO A 379 17.98 -3.31 -13.19
CA PRO A 379 17.15 -2.11 -13.30
C PRO A 379 16.84 -1.46 -11.95
N PHE A 380 16.97 -2.23 -10.86
CA PHE A 380 16.75 -1.76 -9.50
C PHE A 380 18.02 -1.23 -8.82
N TYR A 381 19.17 -1.33 -9.47
CA TYR A 381 20.43 -0.91 -8.87
C TYR A 381 20.53 0.61 -8.72
N ASN A 382 20.88 1.04 -7.50
CA ASN A 382 21.00 2.44 -7.14
C ASN A 382 22.03 2.60 -6.00
N GLU A 383 23.12 3.33 -6.25
CA GLU A 383 24.16 3.60 -5.24
C GLU A 383 23.72 4.62 -4.18
N ARG A 384 22.70 5.43 -4.48
CA ARG A 384 22.28 6.57 -3.63
C ARG A 384 21.10 6.25 -2.73
N SER A 385 20.36 5.18 -3.01
CA SER A 385 19.16 4.79 -2.27
C SER A 385 19.15 3.30 -2.01
N ASP A 386 18.76 2.92 -0.80
CA ASP A 386 18.56 1.51 -0.41
C ASP A 386 17.10 1.05 -0.58
N THR A 387 16.24 1.94 -1.08
CA THR A 387 14.82 1.68 -1.28
C THR A 387 14.47 1.57 -2.76
N ILE A 388 13.78 0.50 -3.11
CA ILE A 388 13.13 0.34 -4.41
C ILE A 388 11.71 0.92 -4.30
N PRO A 389 11.27 1.78 -5.24
CA PRO A 389 9.89 2.24 -5.29
C PRO A 389 8.91 1.06 -5.36
N THR A 390 7.72 1.22 -4.79
CA THR A 390 6.71 0.16 -4.79
C THR A 390 6.30 -0.25 -6.21
N LEU A 391 6.36 -1.54 -6.53
CA LEU A 391 5.98 -2.07 -7.85
C LEU A 391 4.46 -2.28 -7.97
N ALA A 392 3.83 -2.70 -6.88
CA ALA A 392 2.41 -2.95 -6.81
C ALA A 392 1.92 -2.82 -5.37
N ARG A 393 0.61 -2.68 -5.19
CA ARG A 393 -0.03 -2.64 -3.88
C ARG A 393 -1.10 -3.69 -3.79
N VAL A 394 -1.18 -4.37 -2.64
CA VAL A 394 -2.28 -5.27 -2.32
C VAL A 394 -3.04 -4.71 -1.12
N THR A 395 -4.36 -4.61 -1.26
CA THR A 395 -5.26 -4.27 -0.16
C THR A 395 -6.21 -5.43 0.08
N LEU A 396 -6.23 -5.93 1.31
CA LEU A 396 -7.12 -6.98 1.78
C LEU A 396 -8.22 -6.32 2.61
N ARG A 397 -9.47 -6.36 2.16
CA ARG A 397 -10.62 -5.74 2.84
C ARG A 397 -11.61 -6.79 3.30
N ARG A 398 -11.92 -6.82 4.58
CA ARG A 398 -12.98 -7.68 5.12
C ARG A 398 -14.32 -7.19 4.58
N LYS A 399 -15.09 -8.11 3.97
CA LYS A 399 -16.43 -7.82 3.42
C LYS A 399 -17.51 -8.25 4.38
N ASN A 400 -17.50 -9.53 4.74
CA ASN A 400 -18.50 -10.15 5.59
C ASN A 400 -17.84 -11.08 6.61
N VAL A 401 -18.51 -11.26 7.74
CA VAL A 401 -18.17 -12.28 8.74
C VAL A 401 -19.41 -13.13 8.96
N THR A 402 -19.26 -14.44 8.79
CA THR A 402 -20.32 -15.42 9.02
C THR A 402 -20.04 -16.11 10.33
N SER A 403 -20.98 -15.97 11.27
CA SER A 403 -20.83 -16.57 12.59
C SER A 403 -20.80 -18.10 12.49
N SER A 404 -19.83 -18.72 13.15
CA SER A 404 -19.67 -20.18 13.13
C SER A 404 -19.17 -20.66 14.48
N GLU A 405 -19.61 -21.85 14.88
CA GLU A 405 -19.08 -22.50 16.07
C GLU A 405 -17.62 -22.94 15.83
N CYS A 406 -16.81 -22.90 16.89
CA CYS A 406 -15.44 -23.38 16.82
C CYS A 406 -15.42 -24.89 16.57
N LYS A 407 -14.85 -25.29 15.44
CA LYS A 407 -14.68 -26.70 15.07
C LYS A 407 -13.27 -27.18 15.44
N SER A 408 -13.06 -28.49 15.47
CA SER A 408 -11.71 -29.04 15.54
C SER A 408 -10.97 -28.85 14.21
N ASP A 409 -9.64 -28.83 14.27
CA ASP A 409 -8.79 -28.66 13.09
C ASP A 409 -9.05 -29.73 12.03
N ASP A 410 -9.34 -30.97 12.43
CA ASP A 410 -9.67 -32.06 11.51
C ASP A 410 -10.93 -31.79 10.67
N VAL A 411 -11.93 -31.12 11.26
CA VAL A 411 -13.14 -30.75 10.54
C VAL A 411 -12.85 -29.62 9.55
N TYR A 412 -12.05 -28.62 9.95
CA TYR A 412 -11.63 -27.57 9.02
C TYR A 412 -10.81 -28.13 7.84
N LYS A 413 -9.94 -29.11 8.09
CA LYS A 413 -9.16 -29.81 7.06
C LYS A 413 -10.05 -30.58 6.09
N ALA A 414 -11.04 -31.32 6.60
CA ALA A 414 -11.97 -32.07 5.77
C ALA A 414 -12.83 -31.14 4.88
N GLU A 415 -13.32 -30.02 5.44
CA GLU A 415 -14.06 -29.01 4.69
C GLU A 415 -13.19 -28.38 3.58
N ALA A 416 -11.95 -28.00 3.91
CA ALA A 416 -11.01 -27.44 2.94
C ALA A 416 -10.67 -28.44 1.82
N HIS A 417 -10.45 -29.72 2.16
CA HIS A 417 -10.19 -30.77 1.18
C HIS A 417 -11.32 -30.90 0.15
N ASN A 418 -12.58 -30.88 0.62
CA ASN A 418 -13.74 -30.98 -0.26
C ASN A 418 -13.87 -29.74 -1.16
N ILE A 419 -13.67 -28.54 -0.62
CA ILE A 419 -13.77 -27.28 -1.38
C ILE A 419 -12.65 -27.18 -2.42
N THR A 420 -11.39 -27.36 -2.02
CA THR A 420 -10.23 -27.16 -2.90
C THR A 420 -10.13 -28.21 -4.02
N ASN A 421 -10.67 -29.41 -3.81
CA ASN A 421 -10.75 -30.44 -4.85
C ASN A 421 -11.97 -30.30 -5.76
N THR A 422 -12.95 -29.46 -5.39
CA THR A 422 -14.06 -29.14 -6.30
C THR A 422 -13.51 -28.32 -7.46
N SER A 423 -13.72 -28.79 -8.69
CA SER A 423 -13.30 -28.05 -9.88
C SER A 423 -14.19 -26.82 -10.08
N GLU A 424 -13.67 -25.78 -10.76
CA GLU A 424 -14.49 -24.63 -11.16
C GLU A 424 -15.74 -25.07 -11.96
N ASP A 425 -15.65 -26.14 -12.74
CA ASP A 425 -16.79 -26.62 -13.53
C ASP A 425 -17.83 -27.33 -12.66
N GLU A 426 -17.42 -28.02 -11.59
CA GLU A 426 -18.34 -28.60 -10.60
C GLU A 426 -18.98 -27.52 -9.71
N GLU A 427 -18.24 -26.47 -9.34
CA GLU A 427 -18.79 -25.32 -8.57
C GLU A 427 -19.92 -24.62 -9.33
N TYR A 428 -19.78 -24.48 -10.66
CA TYR A 428 -20.76 -23.81 -11.52
C TYR A 428 -21.76 -24.77 -12.17
N LYS A 429 -21.77 -26.06 -11.81
CA LYS A 429 -22.59 -27.10 -12.44
C LYS A 429 -24.09 -26.81 -12.40
N ASP A 430 -24.55 -26.26 -11.29
CA ASP A 430 -25.98 -25.91 -11.10
C ASP A 430 -26.33 -24.53 -11.67
N ARG A 431 -25.32 -23.72 -12.05
CA ARG A 431 -25.47 -22.40 -12.67
C ARG A 431 -25.39 -22.47 -14.19
N ARG A 432 -26.43 -23.04 -14.81
CA ARG A 432 -26.50 -23.22 -16.28
C ARG A 432 -26.25 -21.92 -17.06
N GLU A 433 -26.63 -20.78 -16.52
CA GLU A 433 -26.39 -19.45 -17.08
C GLU A 433 -24.91 -19.05 -17.17
N CYS A 434 -24.04 -19.64 -16.34
CA CYS A 434 -22.59 -19.38 -16.32
C CYS A 434 -21.77 -20.49 -16.98
N MET A 435 -22.41 -21.39 -17.72
CA MET A 435 -21.74 -22.48 -18.41
C MET A 435 -20.79 -21.93 -19.49
N MET A 436 -19.58 -22.50 -19.55
CA MET A 436 -18.51 -22.08 -20.46
C MET A 436 -18.24 -23.15 -21.52
N THR A 437 -17.70 -22.75 -22.66
CA THR A 437 -17.11 -23.68 -23.62
C THR A 437 -15.79 -24.24 -23.09
N GLN A 438 -15.29 -25.30 -23.72
CA GLN A 438 -13.88 -25.68 -23.54
C GLN A 438 -12.97 -24.54 -23.99
N TRP A 439 -11.77 -24.50 -23.41
CA TRP A 439 -10.71 -23.63 -23.88
C TRP A 439 -10.32 -23.99 -25.30
N GLU A 440 -10.19 -22.97 -26.14
CA GLU A 440 -9.54 -23.12 -27.43
C GLU A 440 -8.06 -23.50 -27.25
N PRO A 441 -7.43 -24.14 -28.25
CA PRO A 441 -5.99 -24.33 -28.26
C PRO A 441 -5.27 -22.98 -28.11
N TRP A 442 -4.11 -22.99 -27.46
CA TRP A 442 -3.26 -21.81 -27.39
C TRP A 442 -2.90 -21.30 -28.79
N SER A 443 -2.93 -19.97 -28.96
CA SER A 443 -2.39 -19.34 -30.15
C SER A 443 -0.90 -19.65 -30.33
N LEU A 444 -0.39 -19.42 -31.53
CA LEU A 444 1.05 -19.31 -31.74
C LEU A 444 1.62 -18.17 -30.87
N CYS A 445 2.91 -18.25 -30.55
CA CYS A 445 3.59 -17.18 -29.85
C CYS A 445 3.57 -15.91 -30.70
N SER A 446 3.32 -14.76 -30.10
CA SER A 446 3.25 -13.47 -30.82
C SER A 446 4.57 -13.06 -31.47
N ALA A 447 5.69 -13.66 -31.04
CA ALA A 447 7.03 -13.40 -31.55
C ALA A 447 7.54 -14.59 -32.38
N THR A 448 8.25 -14.29 -33.47
CA THR A 448 8.96 -15.28 -34.31
C THR A 448 10.39 -15.54 -33.83
N CYS A 449 10.95 -14.62 -33.05
CA CYS A 449 12.21 -14.74 -32.32
C CYS A 449 12.09 -14.07 -30.94
N GLY A 450 12.86 -14.53 -29.95
CA GLY A 450 12.84 -13.97 -28.60
C GLY A 450 11.58 -14.28 -27.79
N LYS A 451 11.25 -13.35 -26.91
CA LYS A 451 10.18 -13.42 -25.91
C LYS A 451 8.86 -12.91 -26.50
N GLY A 452 7.74 -13.58 -26.21
CA GLY A 452 6.41 -13.22 -26.71
C GLY A 452 5.26 -13.66 -25.80
N ILE A 453 4.03 -13.51 -26.28
CA ILE A 453 2.80 -13.86 -25.56
C ILE A 453 1.96 -14.78 -26.43
N ARG A 454 1.33 -15.78 -25.81
CA ARG A 454 0.28 -16.60 -26.42
C ARG A 454 -1.02 -16.43 -25.65
N ILE A 455 -2.13 -16.59 -26.36
CA ILE A 455 -3.47 -16.32 -25.83
C ILE A 455 -4.36 -17.52 -26.12
N ARG A 456 -5.24 -17.85 -25.18
CA ARG A 456 -6.38 -18.73 -25.43
C ARG A 456 -7.67 -18.08 -24.93
N SER A 457 -8.78 -18.48 -25.53
CA SER A 457 -10.11 -17.98 -25.22
C SER A 457 -11.09 -19.10 -24.96
N ARG A 458 -12.12 -18.78 -24.17
CA ARG A 458 -13.37 -19.53 -24.03
C ARG A 458 -14.51 -18.55 -23.84
N VAL A 459 -15.71 -18.95 -24.22
CA VAL A 459 -16.90 -18.08 -24.16
C VAL A 459 -17.98 -18.70 -23.28
N TYR A 460 -18.88 -17.86 -22.80
CA TYR A 460 -20.12 -18.34 -22.17
C TYR A 460 -20.99 -18.99 -23.24
N VAL A 461 -21.55 -20.16 -22.92
CA VAL A 461 -22.52 -20.84 -23.79
C VAL A 461 -23.80 -20.00 -23.90
N PHE A 462 -24.14 -19.25 -22.85
CA PHE A 462 -25.29 -18.34 -22.82
C PHE A 462 -24.87 -16.90 -22.48
N PRO A 463 -24.28 -16.13 -23.42
CA PRO A 463 -23.63 -14.84 -23.12
C PRO A 463 -24.59 -13.80 -22.52
N ILE A 464 -25.83 -13.70 -23.04
CA ILE A 464 -26.84 -12.77 -22.52
C ILE A 464 -27.21 -13.11 -21.07
N LYS A 465 -27.39 -14.41 -20.77
CA LYS A 465 -27.72 -14.83 -19.40
C LYS A 465 -26.54 -14.61 -18.46
N ALA A 466 -25.32 -14.90 -18.91
CA ALA A 466 -24.12 -14.68 -18.11
C ALA A 466 -23.97 -13.22 -17.70
N GLN A 467 -24.32 -12.27 -18.58
CA GLN A 467 -24.33 -10.84 -18.27
C GLN A 467 -25.42 -10.47 -17.25
N VAL A 468 -26.64 -10.96 -17.43
CA VAL A 468 -27.77 -10.68 -16.52
C VAL A 468 -27.51 -11.22 -15.11
N PHE A 469 -26.90 -12.40 -15.01
CA PHE A 469 -26.60 -13.07 -13.74
C PHE A 469 -25.21 -12.76 -13.18
N GLN A 470 -24.51 -11.79 -13.78
CA GLN A 470 -23.18 -11.33 -13.36
C GLN A 470 -22.23 -12.52 -13.11
N CYS A 471 -22.05 -13.38 -14.12
CA CYS A 471 -21.08 -14.46 -14.03
C CYS A 471 -19.66 -13.88 -14.09
N HIS A 472 -18.79 -14.29 -13.16
CA HIS A 472 -17.43 -13.77 -13.02
C HIS A 472 -16.37 -14.86 -13.31
N ARG A 473 -16.51 -15.57 -14.43
CA ARG A 473 -15.51 -16.56 -14.89
C ARG A 473 -14.53 -15.94 -15.89
N GLN A 474 -13.28 -16.41 -15.87
CA GLN A 474 -12.24 -15.99 -16.80
C GLN A 474 -12.52 -16.53 -18.22
N THR A 475 -12.61 -15.63 -19.19
CA THR A 475 -12.88 -15.92 -20.63
C THR A 475 -11.62 -15.90 -21.49
N THR A 476 -10.54 -15.29 -21.00
CA THR A 476 -9.29 -15.13 -21.74
C THR A 476 -8.13 -15.36 -20.81
N GLU A 477 -7.14 -16.10 -21.28
CA GLU A 477 -5.91 -16.36 -20.57
C GLU A 477 -4.74 -16.02 -21.47
N LYS A 478 -3.74 -15.37 -20.87
CA LYS A 478 -2.52 -14.95 -21.55
C LYS A 478 -1.35 -15.56 -20.81
N GLN A 479 -0.40 -16.09 -21.55
CA GLN A 479 0.81 -16.66 -20.99
C GLN A 479 2.02 -16.19 -21.78
N PHE A 480 3.14 -16.06 -21.08
CA PHE A 480 4.43 -15.87 -21.70
C PHE A 480 4.84 -17.08 -22.54
N CYS A 481 5.56 -16.84 -23.63
CA CYS A 481 6.13 -17.88 -24.47
C CYS A 481 7.47 -17.43 -25.08
N ASN A 482 8.33 -18.41 -25.36
CA ASN A 482 9.51 -18.19 -26.19
C ASN A 482 9.20 -18.62 -27.61
N ALA A 483 9.65 -17.82 -28.56
CA ALA A 483 9.68 -18.20 -29.96
C ALA A 483 10.67 -19.35 -30.18
N LYS A 484 10.56 -20.05 -31.31
CA LYS A 484 11.50 -21.14 -31.67
C LYS A 484 12.95 -20.65 -31.80
N ILE A 485 13.13 -19.38 -32.13
CA ILE A 485 14.44 -18.72 -32.23
C ILE A 485 14.59 -17.90 -30.94
N ASN A 486 15.58 -18.19 -30.10
CA ASN A 486 15.72 -17.54 -28.79
C ASN A 486 16.17 -16.08 -28.87
N GLU A 487 16.90 -15.71 -29.92
CA GLU A 487 17.43 -14.35 -30.10
C GLU A 487 17.03 -13.82 -31.47
N CYS A 488 16.54 -12.59 -31.52
CA CYS A 488 16.32 -11.91 -32.78
C CYS A 488 17.69 -11.44 -33.30
N ALA A 489 18.05 -11.87 -34.51
CA ALA A 489 19.25 -11.36 -35.17
C ALA A 489 19.11 -9.84 -35.32
N GLY A 490 20.01 -9.08 -34.69
CA GLY A 490 20.07 -7.64 -34.85
C GLY A 490 20.43 -7.30 -36.30
N GLU A 491 19.65 -6.43 -36.94
CA GLU A 491 20.15 -5.70 -38.09
C GLU A 491 21.29 -4.80 -37.58
N PHE A 492 22.57 -5.17 -37.78
CA PHE A 492 23.72 -4.28 -37.99
C PHE A 492 25.03 -5.10 -38.16
N ASN A 493 25.48 -5.25 -39.42
CA ASN A 493 26.86 -4.98 -39.90
C ASN A 493 27.13 -5.73 -41.23
N VAL A 494 26.63 -5.17 -42.34
CA VAL A 494 27.21 -5.43 -43.68
C VAL A 494 28.17 -4.27 -43.98
N PHE A 495 29.31 -4.22 -43.29
CA PHE A 495 30.49 -3.46 -43.72
C PHE A 495 31.73 -4.10 -43.11
N GLU A 496 32.06 -5.30 -43.56
CA GLU A 496 33.45 -5.77 -43.58
C GLU A 496 33.55 -6.99 -44.49
N ASN A 497 33.80 -6.73 -45.77
CA ASN A 497 34.58 -7.62 -46.62
C ASN A 497 35.50 -6.72 -47.46
N GLY A 498 36.49 -6.14 -46.78
CA GLY A 498 37.74 -5.79 -47.42
C GLY A 498 38.58 -7.06 -47.53
N GLN A 499 38.65 -7.64 -48.72
CA GLN A 499 39.70 -8.57 -49.11
C GLN A 499 40.43 -8.00 -50.33
N ILE A 500 41.68 -7.59 -50.04
CA ILE A 500 42.93 -7.62 -50.83
C ILE A 500 42.87 -7.12 -52.27
#